data_AF-A0A952N8V8-F1
#
_entry.id   AF-A0A952N8V8-F1
#
_cell.length_a   1.000
_cell.length_b   1.000
_cell.length_c   1.000
_cell.angle_alpha   90.00
_cell.angle_beta   90.00
_cell.angle_gamma   90.00
#
_symmetry.space_group_name_H-M   'P 1'
#
loop_
_entity.id
_entity.type
_entity.pdbx_description
1 polymer ?
#
loop_
_entity_poly.entity_id
_entity_poly.type
_entity_poly.pdbx_seq_one_letter_code
_entity_poly.pdbx_strand_id
1 'polypeptide(L)'
;MIVEFKIADDELISLSVVKKTNSENYYQLIDSDNFIWMELELQGKNLIVLSKDERILDDEDDVENRLDNILFDIIEIEKSGTDTFNENDSADINPYDPDKIKVRSDKIAVSILSKMIDNESIDLNPDFQRNLVWNSFQKSRLIESILLRIPLPMFYFAEDEEGNLSVVDGLQRISTIKEFMDNKFPLKKLQYLNESCEGRYYETKGKKIGLDPKYLKWFDLTSISANIIDPSSPSKVKYDIFRRINTGGRPLNNQEIRNCLTGKGLRDALKQMVNLPEFKSATDRSIKSTRMEDQEMALRFLNFYELYEQNGNIDEYNGYMDVTLDEFTDKNTKNSVQYFEKYISLFSNAMKNAEYLIGSRYAFRKIQLKDIEPDSYKQLINKALFVCCSILLADYDNDKIRKLNEENALTGLIADKIENDNHLLYYLSYGTNGKANLLYTFEVLDTLFQSNIKY
;
A
#
# COMPACT_ATOMS: atom_id res chain seq x y z
N MET A 1 -12.40 3.91 -13.57
CA MET A 1 -11.47 2.85 -14.03
C MET A 1 -11.60 2.76 -15.53
N ILE A 2 -10.50 2.84 -16.29
CA ILE A 2 -10.50 2.82 -17.76
C ILE A 2 -9.62 1.67 -18.23
N VAL A 3 -10.11 0.84 -19.14
CA VAL A 3 -9.40 -0.29 -19.74
C VAL A 3 -9.50 -0.21 -21.26
N GLU A 4 -8.37 -0.41 -21.93
CA GLU A 4 -8.30 -0.33 -23.38
C GLU A 4 -8.52 -1.70 -24.03
N PHE A 5 -9.24 -1.72 -25.16
CA PHE A 5 -9.42 -2.91 -26.01
C PHE A 5 -9.10 -2.56 -27.46
N LYS A 6 -8.59 -3.52 -28.23
CA LYS A 6 -8.36 -3.38 -29.66
C LYS A 6 -9.67 -3.50 -30.43
N ILE A 7 -9.88 -2.58 -31.37
CA ILE A 7 -10.96 -2.62 -32.34
C ILE A 7 -10.39 -2.67 -33.76
N ALA A 8 -11.24 -2.63 -34.79
CA ALA A 8 -10.81 -2.61 -36.19
C ALA A 8 -9.80 -1.48 -36.48
N ASP A 9 -8.95 -1.69 -37.48
CA ASP A 9 -7.90 -0.76 -37.93
C ASP A 9 -6.76 -0.48 -36.92
N ASP A 10 -6.49 -1.42 -36.00
CA ASP A 10 -5.45 -1.32 -34.96
C ASP A 10 -5.68 -0.16 -33.95
N GLU A 11 -6.90 0.39 -33.90
CA GLU A 11 -7.29 1.40 -32.92
C GLU A 11 -7.57 0.78 -31.54
N LEU A 12 -7.33 1.57 -30.49
CA LEU A 12 -7.66 1.22 -29.11
C LEU A 12 -8.88 2.01 -28.65
N ILE A 13 -9.84 1.33 -28.04
CA ILE A 13 -10.98 1.96 -27.37
C ILE A 13 -10.81 1.90 -25.86
N SER A 14 -10.93 3.05 -25.21
CA SER A 14 -10.90 3.19 -23.76
C SER A 14 -12.30 2.99 -23.18
N LEU A 15 -12.50 1.94 -22.39
CA LEU A 15 -13.78 1.58 -21.78
C LEU A 15 -13.75 1.78 -20.27
N SER A 16 -14.78 2.42 -19.73
CA SER A 16 -14.98 2.62 -18.31
C SER A 16 -15.78 1.49 -17.69
N VAL A 17 -15.33 0.97 -16.54
CA VAL A 17 -16.04 -0.05 -15.79
C VAL A 17 -17.05 0.61 -14.85
N VAL A 18 -18.33 0.25 -14.98
CA VAL A 18 -19.43 0.81 -14.20
C VAL A 18 -20.27 -0.30 -13.58
N LYS A 19 -20.69 -0.12 -12.33
CA LYS A 19 -21.59 -1.06 -11.63
C LYS A 19 -23.04 -0.81 -12.07
N LYS A 20 -23.76 -1.87 -12.44
CA LYS A 20 -25.16 -1.77 -12.88
C LYS A 20 -26.04 -1.37 -11.69
N THR A 21 -26.75 -0.26 -11.81
CA THR A 21 -27.68 0.23 -10.77
C THR A 21 -28.69 -0.86 -10.39
N ASN A 22 -28.83 -1.13 -9.09
CA ASN A 22 -29.68 -2.17 -8.46
C ASN A 22 -29.17 -3.62 -8.50
N SER A 23 -27.88 -3.87 -8.74
CA SER A 23 -27.32 -5.22 -8.60
C SER A 23 -25.94 -5.23 -7.95
N GLU A 24 -25.72 -6.13 -6.98
CA GLU A 24 -24.46 -6.20 -6.23
C GLU A 24 -23.30 -6.77 -7.05
N ASN A 25 -23.55 -7.58 -8.08
CA ASN A 25 -22.51 -8.36 -8.75
C ASN A 25 -22.35 -8.09 -10.26
N TYR A 26 -23.06 -7.10 -10.83
CA TYR A 26 -23.08 -6.90 -12.29
C TYR A 26 -22.38 -5.61 -12.69
N TYR A 27 -21.52 -5.72 -13.69
CA TYR A 27 -20.66 -4.65 -14.19
C TYR A 27 -20.79 -4.50 -15.71
N GLN A 28 -20.56 -3.29 -16.21
CA GLN A 28 -20.62 -2.95 -17.62
C GLN A 28 -19.36 -2.16 -18.01
N LEU A 29 -18.80 -2.49 -19.18
CA LEU A 29 -17.75 -1.69 -19.80
C LEU A 29 -18.40 -0.79 -20.85
N ILE A 30 -18.28 0.52 -20.66
CA ILE A 30 -18.92 1.54 -21.50
C ILE A 30 -17.90 2.52 -22.06
N ASP A 31 -18.15 3.07 -23.25
CA ASP A 31 -17.33 4.17 -23.79
C ASP A 31 -17.80 5.56 -23.30
N SER A 32 -17.21 6.63 -23.84
CA SER A 32 -17.57 8.01 -23.52
C SER A 32 -18.99 8.39 -23.90
N ASP A 33 -19.63 7.66 -24.83
CA ASP A 33 -21.00 7.88 -25.29
C ASP A 33 -22.00 6.99 -24.54
N ASN A 34 -21.56 6.29 -23.48
CA ASN A 34 -22.30 5.29 -22.71
C ASN A 34 -22.78 4.08 -23.51
N PHE A 35 -22.16 3.77 -24.65
CA PHE A 35 -22.43 2.53 -25.36
C PHE A 35 -21.84 1.36 -24.57
N ILE A 36 -22.60 0.26 -24.42
CA ILE A 36 -22.16 -0.91 -23.65
C ILE A 36 -21.41 -1.87 -24.58
N TRP A 37 -20.13 -2.04 -24.31
CA TRP A 37 -19.22 -2.89 -25.09
C TRP A 37 -19.07 -4.29 -24.50
N MET A 38 -19.25 -4.44 -23.19
CA MET A 38 -19.17 -5.74 -22.51
C MET A 38 -20.01 -5.73 -21.23
N GLU A 39 -20.72 -6.81 -20.95
CA GLU A 39 -21.39 -7.04 -19.64
C GLU A 39 -20.69 -8.16 -18.89
N LEU A 40 -20.50 -7.96 -17.58
CA LEU A 40 -19.76 -8.84 -16.69
C LEU A 40 -20.58 -9.19 -15.45
N GLU A 41 -20.39 -10.41 -14.94
CA GLU A 41 -20.89 -10.84 -13.63
C GLU A 41 -19.73 -11.27 -12.73
N LEU A 42 -19.67 -10.73 -11.51
CA LEU A 42 -18.74 -11.15 -10.48
C LEU A 42 -19.30 -12.39 -9.77
N GLN A 43 -18.65 -13.54 -10.00
CA GLN A 43 -18.96 -14.78 -9.29
C GLN A 43 -17.77 -15.18 -8.41
N GLY A 44 -17.85 -14.86 -7.12
CA GLY A 44 -16.79 -15.14 -6.16
C GLY A 44 -15.54 -14.28 -6.39
N LYS A 45 -14.51 -14.87 -7.02
CA LYS A 45 -13.26 -14.17 -7.38
C LYS A 45 -12.99 -14.18 -8.89
N ASN A 46 -14.00 -14.40 -9.72
CA ASN A 46 -13.86 -14.42 -11.17
C ASN A 46 -14.87 -13.45 -11.78
N LEU A 47 -14.47 -12.72 -12.81
CA LEU A 47 -15.39 -11.98 -13.69
C LEU A 47 -15.77 -12.88 -14.85
N ILE A 48 -17.07 -13.09 -15.02
CA ILE A 48 -17.62 -13.86 -16.14
C ILE A 48 -18.14 -12.88 -17.18
N VAL A 49 -17.72 -13.03 -18.42
CA VAL A 49 -18.25 -12.25 -19.56
C VAL A 49 -19.62 -12.79 -19.92
N LEU A 50 -20.66 -11.97 -19.73
CA LEU A 50 -22.03 -12.27 -20.12
C LEU A 50 -22.27 -11.93 -21.59
N SER A 51 -21.68 -10.83 -22.06
CA SER A 51 -21.75 -10.39 -23.45
C SER A 51 -20.52 -9.57 -23.82
N LYS A 52 -20.08 -9.67 -25.09
CA LYS A 52 -18.96 -8.91 -25.67
C LYS A 52 -19.38 -8.42 -27.06
N ASP A 53 -19.15 -7.14 -27.36
CA ASP A 53 -19.38 -6.58 -28.69
C ASP A 53 -18.40 -7.16 -29.71
N GLU A 54 -18.89 -7.50 -30.90
CA GLU A 54 -18.10 -8.14 -31.98
C GLU A 54 -16.95 -7.26 -32.50
N ARG A 55 -17.01 -5.95 -32.26
CA ARG A 55 -15.94 -5.02 -32.64
C ARG A 55 -14.67 -5.15 -31.79
N ILE A 56 -14.73 -5.85 -30.65
CA ILE A 56 -13.55 -6.13 -29.82
C ILE A 56 -12.77 -7.30 -30.41
N LEU A 57 -11.58 -7.00 -30.94
CA LEU A 57 -10.72 -7.93 -31.67
C LEU A 57 -9.66 -8.63 -30.78
N ASP A 58 -9.53 -8.27 -29.50
CA ASP A 58 -8.71 -9.02 -28.55
C ASP A 58 -9.16 -10.50 -28.52
N ASP A 59 -8.16 -11.40 -28.52
CA ASP A 59 -8.39 -12.83 -28.35
C ASP A 59 -8.82 -13.17 -26.92
N GLU A 60 -9.24 -14.42 -26.68
CA GLU A 60 -9.77 -14.83 -25.38
C GLU A 60 -8.73 -14.68 -24.25
N ASP A 61 -7.45 -14.99 -24.53
CA ASP A 61 -6.37 -14.87 -23.55
C ASP A 61 -6.10 -13.38 -23.20
N ASP A 62 -6.09 -12.49 -24.19
CA ASP A 62 -5.90 -11.04 -23.98
C ASP A 62 -7.07 -10.42 -23.20
N VAL A 63 -8.32 -10.83 -23.51
CA VAL A 63 -9.51 -10.40 -22.78
C VAL A 63 -9.47 -10.89 -21.33
N GLU A 64 -9.14 -12.17 -21.10
CA GLU A 64 -9.05 -12.75 -19.75
C GLU A 64 -7.99 -12.02 -18.91
N ASN A 65 -6.80 -11.77 -19.45
CA ASN A 65 -5.75 -11.01 -18.77
C ASN A 65 -6.18 -9.57 -18.39
N ARG A 66 -6.99 -8.91 -19.24
CA ARG A 66 -7.54 -7.57 -18.94
C ARG A 66 -8.61 -7.64 -17.86
N LEU A 67 -9.46 -8.67 -17.91
CA LEU A 67 -10.48 -8.90 -16.89
C LEU A 67 -9.88 -9.24 -15.53
N ASP A 68 -8.75 -9.94 -15.47
CA ASP A 68 -8.04 -10.18 -14.21
C ASP A 68 -7.57 -8.88 -13.54
N ASN A 69 -7.12 -7.90 -14.35
CA ASN A 69 -6.77 -6.58 -13.84
C ASN A 69 -8.03 -5.81 -13.36
N ILE A 70 -9.12 -5.86 -14.13
CA ILE A 70 -10.40 -5.25 -13.74
C ILE A 70 -10.94 -5.88 -12.45
N LEU A 71 -10.88 -7.21 -12.34
CA LEU A 71 -11.31 -7.97 -11.19
C LEU A 71 -10.54 -7.54 -9.95
N PHE A 72 -9.23 -7.37 -10.04
CA PHE A 72 -8.42 -6.88 -8.93
C PHE A 72 -8.93 -5.53 -8.42
N ASP A 73 -9.20 -4.60 -9.34
CA ASP A 73 -9.64 -3.25 -9.02
C ASP A 73 -11.11 -3.19 -8.56
N ILE A 74 -12.02 -3.98 -9.16
CA ILE A 74 -13.41 -4.14 -8.70
C ILE A 74 -13.44 -4.69 -7.29
N ILE A 75 -12.64 -5.74 -7.03
CA ILE A 75 -12.50 -6.31 -5.71
C ILE A 75 -11.91 -5.27 -4.74
N GLU A 76 -10.98 -4.41 -5.17
CA GLU A 76 -10.43 -3.32 -4.34
C GLU A 76 -11.49 -2.26 -4.01
N ILE A 77 -12.33 -1.89 -4.97
CA ILE A 77 -13.47 -0.97 -4.82
C ILE A 77 -14.56 -1.57 -3.91
N GLU A 78 -14.86 -2.87 -4.04
CA GLU A 78 -15.82 -3.55 -3.15
C GLU A 78 -15.26 -3.78 -1.74
N LYS A 79 -13.94 -3.96 -1.61
CA LYS A 79 -13.26 -4.13 -0.31
C LYS A 79 -13.10 -2.84 0.47
N SER A 80 -12.95 -1.71 -0.21
CA SER A 80 -12.89 -0.38 0.38
C SER A 80 -14.29 0.21 0.40
N GLY A 81 -15.17 -0.31 1.27
CA GLY A 81 -16.56 0.14 1.36
C GLY A 81 -16.68 1.66 1.25
N THR A 82 -17.13 2.15 0.09
CA THR A 82 -17.20 3.58 -0.29
C THR A 82 -16.21 4.49 0.45
N ASP A 83 -14.92 4.14 0.43
CA ASP A 83 -13.90 5.18 0.30
C ASP A 83 -13.76 5.38 -1.22
N THR A 84 -14.86 5.79 -1.88
CA THR A 84 -14.71 6.62 -3.06
C THR A 84 -13.68 7.65 -2.66
N PHE A 85 -12.65 7.83 -3.48
CA PHE A 85 -11.90 9.07 -3.53
C PHE A 85 -12.94 10.18 -3.38
N ASN A 86 -13.10 10.68 -2.16
CA ASN A 86 -13.86 11.88 -1.95
C ASN A 86 -12.92 12.91 -2.55
N GLU A 87 -13.10 13.16 -3.84
CA GLU A 87 -12.68 14.39 -4.50
C GLU A 87 -13.32 15.61 -3.81
N ASN A 88 -14.18 15.40 -2.81
CA ASN A 88 -14.60 16.38 -1.82
C ASN A 88 -13.69 16.43 -0.57
N ASP A 89 -12.39 16.16 -0.69
CA ASP A 89 -11.40 16.81 0.15
C ASP A 89 -11.36 18.30 -0.23
N SER A 90 -12.41 19.04 0.10
CA SER A 90 -12.26 20.46 0.40
C SER A 90 -11.63 20.62 1.79
N ALA A 91 -10.57 19.86 2.07
CA ALA A 91 -9.53 20.41 2.91
C ALA A 91 -9.06 21.66 2.16
N ASP A 92 -9.16 22.84 2.79
CA ASP A 92 -8.57 24.07 2.27
C ASP A 92 -7.24 23.69 1.61
N ILE A 93 -7.15 23.81 0.29
CA ILE A 93 -5.90 23.60 -0.43
C ILE A 93 -5.02 24.75 0.04
N ASN A 94 -4.38 24.60 1.20
CA ASN A 94 -3.41 25.53 1.67
C ASN A 94 -2.20 25.26 0.78
N PRO A 95 -1.98 26.09 -0.26
CA PRO A 95 -0.97 25.82 -1.24
C PRO A 95 0.37 25.94 -0.52
N TYR A 96 1.24 24.94 -0.73
CA TYR A 96 2.61 25.05 -0.22
C TYR A 96 3.29 26.23 -0.91
N ASP A 97 4.17 26.88 -0.15
CA ASP A 97 5.04 27.92 -0.66
C ASP A 97 5.95 27.35 -1.76
N PRO A 98 5.79 27.77 -3.03
CA PRO A 98 6.58 27.25 -4.14
C PRO A 98 8.08 27.50 -3.97
N ASP A 99 8.47 28.54 -3.22
CA ASP A 99 9.88 28.88 -2.99
C ASP A 99 10.58 27.87 -2.05
N LYS A 100 9.80 27.03 -1.37
CA LYS A 100 10.34 25.95 -0.52
C LYS A 100 10.57 24.65 -1.28
N ILE A 101 10.18 24.56 -2.55
CA ILE A 101 10.41 23.37 -3.37
C ILE A 101 11.85 23.40 -3.88
N LYS A 102 12.67 22.47 -3.39
CA LYS A 102 14.06 22.34 -3.81
C LYS A 102 14.29 20.97 -4.40
N VAL A 103 14.54 20.94 -5.70
CA VAL A 103 14.92 19.73 -6.43
C VAL A 103 16.21 20.03 -7.17
N ARG A 104 17.25 19.23 -6.93
CA ARG A 104 18.51 19.31 -7.69
C ARG A 104 18.55 18.23 -8.75
N SER A 105 19.27 18.48 -9.83
CA SER A 105 19.50 17.51 -10.90
C SER A 105 20.95 17.05 -10.90
N ASP A 106 21.15 15.76 -10.69
CA ASP A 106 22.45 15.11 -10.63
C ASP A 106 22.62 14.10 -11.77
N LYS A 107 23.89 13.77 -12.08
CA LYS A 107 24.25 12.67 -12.97
C LYS A 107 25.09 11.67 -12.20
N ILE A 108 24.58 10.45 -12.05
CA ILE A 108 25.21 9.40 -11.25
C ILE A 108 25.64 8.28 -12.18
N ALA A 109 26.93 7.96 -12.22
CA ALA A 109 27.43 6.81 -12.99
C ALA A 109 26.89 5.51 -12.40
N VAL A 110 26.54 4.54 -13.24
CA VAL A 110 26.01 3.23 -12.82
C VAL A 110 26.96 2.51 -11.84
N SER A 111 28.26 2.61 -12.07
CA SER A 111 29.28 2.07 -11.17
C SER A 111 29.28 2.71 -9.77
N ILE A 112 28.95 4.01 -9.67
CA ILE A 112 28.80 4.71 -8.39
C ILE A 112 27.45 4.38 -7.75
N LEU A 113 26.39 4.30 -8.56
CA LEU A 113 25.06 3.90 -8.13
C LEU A 113 25.10 2.54 -7.39
N SER A 114 25.79 1.54 -7.95
CA SER A 114 25.95 0.24 -7.25
C SER A 114 26.66 0.39 -5.91
N LYS A 115 27.73 1.19 -5.84
CA LYS A 115 28.46 1.40 -4.58
C LYS A 115 27.59 2.10 -3.52
N MET A 116 26.78 3.06 -3.96
CA MET A 116 25.82 3.76 -3.10
C MET A 116 24.69 2.82 -2.60
N ILE A 117 24.36 1.78 -3.36
CA ILE A 117 23.44 0.74 -2.88
C ILE A 117 24.15 -0.18 -1.90
N ASP A 118 25.38 -0.60 -2.21
CA ASP A 118 26.16 -1.55 -1.41
C ASP A 118 26.54 -1.00 -0.03
N ASN A 119 26.69 0.32 0.12
CA ASN A 119 26.98 0.98 1.38
C ASN A 119 25.73 1.53 2.10
N GLU A 120 24.53 1.15 1.64
CA GLU A 120 23.23 1.60 2.18
C GLU A 120 22.95 3.11 2.06
N SER A 121 23.72 3.87 1.24
CA SER A 121 23.41 5.28 0.94
C SER A 121 22.21 5.45 0.01
N ILE A 122 21.83 4.42 -0.74
CA ILE A 122 20.57 4.34 -1.48
C ILE A 122 19.75 3.19 -0.92
N ASP A 123 18.60 3.54 -0.37
CA ASP A 123 17.63 2.56 0.09
C ASP A 123 16.70 2.15 -1.06
N LEU A 124 16.86 0.92 -1.52
CA LEU A 124 16.01 0.33 -2.56
C LEU A 124 14.68 -0.20 -2.02
N ASN A 125 14.37 0.01 -0.74
CA ASN A 125 13.29 -0.60 0.05
C ASN A 125 12.41 -1.60 -0.75
N PRO A 126 12.83 -2.87 -0.84
CA PRO A 126 12.25 -3.85 -1.74
C PRO A 126 10.80 -4.22 -1.39
N ASP A 127 10.26 -3.73 -0.27
CA ASP A 127 8.95 -4.11 0.25
C ASP A 127 7.79 -3.38 -0.44
N PHE A 128 8.01 -2.16 -0.96
CA PHE A 128 6.94 -1.36 -1.61
C PHE A 128 6.42 -1.91 -2.90
N GLN A 129 7.28 -2.54 -3.70
CA GLN A 129 6.93 -2.94 -5.06
C GLN A 129 7.02 -4.45 -5.28
N ARG A 130 6.94 -5.27 -4.20
CA ARG A 130 7.02 -6.75 -4.29
C ARG A 130 6.03 -7.39 -5.26
N ASN A 131 5.01 -6.65 -5.70
CA ASN A 131 3.90 -7.19 -6.50
C ASN A 131 4.05 -6.99 -8.03
N LEU A 132 5.04 -6.22 -8.52
CA LEU A 132 5.27 -5.98 -9.96
C LEU A 132 6.76 -6.10 -10.31
N VAL A 133 7.25 -7.34 -10.38
CA VAL A 133 8.65 -7.64 -10.71
C VAL A 133 8.83 -7.74 -12.22
N TRP A 134 9.77 -6.97 -12.78
CA TRP A 134 10.11 -7.10 -14.20
C TRP A 134 10.53 -8.53 -14.56
N ASN A 135 10.00 -9.04 -15.67
CA ASN A 135 10.41 -10.33 -16.20
C ASN A 135 11.83 -10.24 -16.82
N SER A 136 12.45 -11.40 -17.07
CA SER A 136 13.83 -11.46 -17.60
C SER A 136 14.02 -10.72 -18.94
N PHE A 137 12.97 -10.60 -19.74
CA PHE A 137 12.99 -9.89 -21.01
C PHE A 137 13.03 -8.37 -20.80
N GLN A 138 12.15 -7.83 -19.96
CA GLN A 138 12.17 -6.41 -19.57
C GLN A 138 13.52 -6.02 -18.97
N LYS A 139 14.05 -6.87 -18.08
CA LYS A 139 15.38 -6.69 -17.50
C LYS A 139 16.48 -6.62 -18.57
N SER A 140 16.49 -7.58 -19.50
CA SER A 140 17.49 -7.63 -20.58
C SER A 140 17.40 -6.44 -21.52
N ARG A 141 16.19 -5.95 -21.86
CA ARG A 141 16.00 -4.75 -22.70
C ARG A 141 16.57 -3.48 -22.07
N LEU A 142 16.43 -3.31 -20.76
CA LEU A 142 17.05 -2.18 -20.07
C LEU A 142 18.58 -2.25 -20.18
N ILE A 143 19.17 -3.41 -19.89
CA ILE A 143 20.62 -3.56 -19.99
C ILE A 143 21.08 -3.36 -21.44
N GLU A 144 20.37 -3.89 -22.43
CA GLU A 144 20.67 -3.66 -23.84
C GLU A 144 20.66 -2.17 -24.19
N SER A 145 19.69 -1.40 -23.68
CA SER A 145 19.63 0.05 -23.87
C SER A 145 20.87 0.76 -23.31
N ILE A 146 21.34 0.35 -22.13
CA ILE A 146 22.57 0.87 -21.52
C ILE A 146 23.79 0.53 -22.40
N LEU A 147 23.89 -0.71 -22.86
CA LEU A 147 25.01 -1.16 -23.73
C LEU A 147 24.99 -0.46 -25.09
N LEU A 148 23.82 -0.09 -25.60
CA LEU A 148 23.64 0.73 -26.79
C LEU A 148 23.83 2.23 -26.56
N ARG A 149 24.08 2.65 -25.30
CA ARG A 149 24.23 4.05 -24.88
C ARG A 149 22.98 4.89 -25.14
N ILE A 150 21.80 4.27 -25.08
CA ILE A 150 20.52 4.95 -25.17
C ILE A 150 20.24 5.60 -23.80
N PRO A 151 19.91 6.91 -23.75
CA PRO A 151 19.57 7.57 -22.51
C PRO A 151 18.39 6.90 -21.81
N LEU A 152 18.52 6.67 -20.51
CA LEU A 152 17.43 6.16 -19.68
C LEU A 152 16.50 7.31 -19.27
N PRO A 153 15.20 7.04 -19.01
CA PRO A 153 14.31 8.04 -18.42
C PRO A 153 14.86 8.55 -17.09
N MET A 154 14.40 9.73 -16.65
CA MET A 154 14.82 10.32 -15.37
C MET A 154 14.54 9.37 -14.21
N PHE A 155 15.37 9.47 -13.18
CA PHE A 155 15.19 8.84 -11.89
C PHE A 155 14.85 9.91 -10.86
N TYR A 156 14.06 9.56 -9.85
CA TYR A 156 13.70 10.49 -8.79
C TYR A 156 14.06 9.89 -7.44
N PHE A 157 14.67 10.71 -6.59
CA PHE A 157 15.07 10.35 -5.24
C PHE A 157 14.58 11.40 -4.25
N ALA A 158 14.33 10.97 -3.02
CA ALA A 158 14.16 11.84 -1.87
C ALA A 158 15.38 11.70 -0.98
N GLU A 159 16.01 12.81 -0.62
CA GLU A 159 17.16 12.83 0.27
C GLU A 159 16.71 13.08 1.71
N ASP A 160 17.33 12.39 2.66
CA ASP A 160 17.17 12.62 4.09
C ASP A 160 18.22 13.62 4.65
N GLU A 161 18.13 13.96 5.93
CA GLU A 161 19.07 14.91 6.55
C GLU A 161 20.51 14.39 6.64
N GLU A 162 20.73 13.07 6.51
CA GLU A 162 22.04 12.42 6.52
C GLU A 162 22.65 12.29 5.11
N GLY A 163 21.88 12.65 4.07
CA GLY A 163 22.29 12.55 2.67
C GLY A 163 22.02 11.19 2.04
N ASN A 164 21.29 10.29 2.71
CA ASN A 164 20.86 9.04 2.10
C ASN A 164 19.68 9.30 1.16
N LEU A 165 19.60 8.47 0.12
CA LEU A 165 18.60 8.61 -0.93
C LEU A 165 17.59 7.47 -0.87
N SER A 166 16.31 7.82 -0.82
CA SER A 166 15.20 6.89 -1.01
C SER A 166 14.68 7.00 -2.45
N VAL A 167 14.48 5.86 -3.12
CA VAL A 167 14.00 5.84 -4.51
C VAL A 167 12.51 6.23 -4.56
N VAL A 168 12.20 7.26 -5.35
CA VAL A 168 10.81 7.73 -5.61
C VAL A 168 10.27 7.13 -6.89
N ASP A 169 11.09 7.13 -7.94
CA ASP A 169 10.80 6.51 -9.23
C ASP A 169 12.05 5.88 -9.83
N GLY A 170 11.85 4.80 -10.58
CA GLY A 170 12.91 4.04 -11.23
C GLY A 170 13.41 2.85 -10.42
N LEU A 171 12.71 2.43 -9.36
CA LEU A 171 13.13 1.32 -8.50
C LEU A 171 13.40 0.03 -9.29
N GLN A 172 12.48 -0.39 -10.17
CA GLN A 172 12.69 -1.59 -11.02
C GLN A 172 13.92 -1.44 -11.93
N ARG A 173 14.19 -0.23 -12.43
CA ARG A 173 15.34 0.06 -13.28
C ARG A 173 16.65 -0.03 -12.50
N ILE A 174 16.73 0.62 -11.33
CA ILE A 174 17.90 0.59 -10.45
C ILE A 174 18.17 -0.83 -9.96
N SER A 175 17.14 -1.53 -9.49
CA SER A 175 17.23 -2.92 -9.04
C SER A 175 17.74 -3.84 -10.16
N THR A 176 17.23 -3.68 -11.38
CA THR A 176 17.70 -4.46 -12.54
C THR A 176 19.18 -4.22 -12.84
N ILE A 177 19.61 -2.95 -12.83
CA ILE A 177 21.02 -2.58 -13.02
C ILE A 177 21.89 -3.25 -11.97
N LYS A 178 21.51 -3.14 -10.69
CA LYS A 178 22.23 -3.74 -9.56
C LYS A 178 22.28 -5.26 -9.66
N GLU A 179 21.15 -5.91 -9.92
CA GLU A 179 21.09 -7.37 -10.06
C GLU A 179 21.96 -7.89 -11.22
N PHE A 180 22.03 -7.16 -12.33
CA PHE A 180 22.93 -7.50 -13.43
C PHE A 180 24.39 -7.40 -13.00
N MET A 181 24.77 -6.30 -12.33
CA MET A 181 26.11 -6.11 -11.77
C MET A 181 26.50 -7.20 -10.77
N ASP A 182 25.53 -7.71 -10.00
CA ASP A 182 25.74 -8.83 -9.08
C ASP A 182 25.80 -10.21 -9.78
N ASN A 183 25.81 -10.25 -11.12
CA ASN A 183 25.75 -11.46 -11.92
C ASN A 183 24.52 -12.34 -11.63
N LYS A 184 23.37 -11.78 -11.20
CA LYS A 184 22.18 -12.57 -10.83
C LYS A 184 21.45 -13.18 -12.02
N PHE A 185 21.54 -12.57 -13.20
CA PHE A 185 20.92 -13.09 -14.43
C PHE A 185 21.79 -12.83 -15.68
N PRO A 186 21.72 -13.69 -16.70
CA PRO A 186 22.30 -13.43 -18.02
C PRO A 186 21.33 -12.64 -18.91
N LEU A 187 21.88 -11.92 -19.89
CA LEU A 187 21.09 -11.27 -20.93
C LEU A 187 20.39 -12.29 -21.83
N LYS A 188 19.12 -12.03 -22.15
CA LYS A 188 18.31 -12.90 -23.00
C LYS A 188 17.47 -12.12 -23.98
N LYS A 189 17.22 -12.70 -25.16
CA LYS A 189 16.33 -12.18 -26.22
C LYS A 189 16.71 -10.75 -26.63
N LEU A 190 18.01 -10.50 -26.79
CA LEU A 190 18.55 -9.22 -27.25
C LEU A 190 18.17 -8.98 -28.72
N GLN A 191 17.83 -7.73 -29.05
CA GLN A 191 17.40 -7.34 -30.41
C GLN A 191 18.57 -6.92 -31.29
N TYR A 192 19.51 -6.15 -30.74
CA TYR A 192 20.63 -5.54 -31.48
C TYR A 192 21.97 -6.17 -31.12
N LEU A 193 22.13 -6.63 -29.88
CA LEU A 193 23.39 -7.16 -29.37
C LEU A 193 23.41 -8.68 -29.24
N ASN A 194 22.52 -9.39 -29.95
CA ASN A 194 22.38 -10.85 -29.84
C ASN A 194 23.71 -11.59 -30.07
N GLU A 195 24.41 -11.31 -31.18
CA GLU A 195 25.67 -11.99 -31.52
C GLU A 195 26.81 -11.74 -30.53
N SER A 196 26.80 -10.59 -29.83
CA SER A 196 27.93 -10.16 -28.99
C SER A 196 27.67 -10.26 -27.49
N CYS A 197 26.42 -10.18 -27.05
CA CYS A 197 26.04 -10.06 -25.64
C CYS A 197 24.97 -11.05 -25.17
N GLU A 198 24.34 -11.83 -26.06
CA GLU A 198 23.35 -12.83 -25.64
C GLU A 198 23.98 -13.86 -24.68
N GLY A 199 23.29 -14.17 -23.59
CA GLY A 199 23.75 -15.08 -22.55
C GLY A 199 24.87 -14.55 -21.65
N ARG A 200 25.37 -13.33 -21.89
CA ARG A 200 26.44 -12.73 -21.09
C ARG A 200 25.93 -12.23 -19.73
N TYR A 201 26.81 -12.30 -18.75
CA TYR A 201 26.66 -11.69 -17.42
C TYR A 201 27.49 -10.39 -17.36
N TYR A 202 27.40 -9.63 -16.27
CA TYR A 202 28.21 -8.43 -16.09
C TYR A 202 29.72 -8.76 -16.09
N GLU A 203 30.14 -9.74 -15.27
CA GLU A 203 31.54 -10.19 -15.18
C GLU A 203 31.70 -11.69 -15.41
N THR A 204 32.89 -12.10 -15.83
CA THR A 204 33.27 -13.52 -15.88
C THR A 204 33.52 -14.04 -14.46
N LYS A 205 32.68 -14.99 -14.00
CA LYS A 205 32.82 -15.62 -12.68
C LYS A 205 32.44 -17.09 -12.74
N GLY A 206 33.42 -17.97 -12.56
CA GLY A 206 33.23 -19.41 -12.68
C GLY A 206 32.75 -19.80 -14.09
N LYS A 207 31.58 -20.43 -14.19
CA LYS A 207 30.97 -20.81 -15.48
C LYS A 207 30.21 -19.66 -16.18
N LYS A 208 30.05 -18.52 -15.52
CA LYS A 208 29.37 -17.34 -16.09
C LYS A 208 30.36 -16.57 -16.95
N ILE A 209 30.00 -16.31 -18.21
CA ILE A 209 30.81 -15.55 -19.17
C ILE A 209 30.35 -14.10 -19.13
N GLY A 210 31.27 -13.17 -18.85
CA GLY A 210 31.00 -11.75 -18.73
C GLY A 210 30.90 -11.02 -20.07
N LEU A 211 30.51 -9.75 -20.00
CA LEU A 211 30.57 -8.82 -21.13
C LEU A 211 32.02 -8.64 -21.61
N ASP A 212 32.18 -8.40 -22.91
CA ASP A 212 33.49 -8.02 -23.45
C ASP A 212 33.91 -6.64 -22.89
N PRO A 213 35.22 -6.36 -22.73
CA PRO A 213 35.72 -5.16 -22.03
C PRO A 213 35.16 -3.83 -22.53
N LYS A 214 34.87 -3.75 -23.83
CA LYS A 214 34.23 -2.58 -24.47
C LYS A 214 32.85 -2.29 -23.86
N TYR A 215 32.01 -3.31 -23.74
CA TYR A 215 30.63 -3.18 -23.24
C TYR A 215 30.61 -2.94 -21.73
N LEU A 216 31.49 -3.61 -20.99
CA LEU A 216 31.66 -3.37 -19.56
C LEU A 216 32.01 -1.90 -19.28
N LYS A 217 32.99 -1.35 -19.99
CA LYS A 217 33.35 0.07 -19.86
C LYS A 217 32.20 1.02 -20.21
N TRP A 218 31.39 0.68 -21.21
CA TRP A 218 30.24 1.51 -21.58
C TRP A 218 29.14 1.46 -20.53
N PHE A 219 28.89 0.27 -19.98
CA PHE A 219 27.96 0.07 -18.89
C PHE A 219 28.35 0.89 -17.66
N ASP A 220 29.60 0.76 -17.19
CA ASP A 220 30.08 1.41 -15.96
C ASP A 220 30.08 2.94 -16.00
N LEU A 221 30.36 3.49 -17.18
CA LEU A 221 30.41 4.93 -17.43
C LEU A 221 29.04 5.53 -17.79
N THR A 222 28.03 4.70 -18.04
CA THR A 222 26.67 5.21 -18.28
C THR A 222 26.20 5.96 -17.04
N SER A 223 25.71 7.17 -17.25
CA SER A 223 25.22 8.03 -16.18
C SER A 223 23.70 8.09 -16.21
N ILE A 224 23.06 7.79 -15.08
CA ILE A 224 21.64 8.06 -14.89
C ILE A 224 21.44 9.54 -14.61
N SER A 225 20.35 10.10 -15.11
CA SER A 225 19.94 11.46 -14.77
C SER A 225 18.94 11.40 -13.63
N ALA A 226 19.26 12.05 -12.51
CA ALA A 226 18.54 11.93 -11.26
C ALA A 226 18.04 13.30 -10.80
N ASN A 227 16.76 13.39 -10.42
CA ASN A 227 16.22 14.52 -9.71
C ASN A 227 16.10 14.16 -8.23
N ILE A 228 16.75 14.92 -7.37
CA ILE A 228 16.81 14.65 -5.93
C ILE A 228 16.06 15.75 -5.20
N ILE A 229 15.01 15.36 -4.48
CA ILE A 229 14.19 16.23 -3.65
C ILE A 229 14.95 16.48 -2.35
N ASP A 230 15.24 17.74 -2.08
CA ASP A 230 16.00 18.18 -0.92
C ASP A 230 15.24 17.91 0.39
N PRO A 231 15.94 17.51 1.47
CA PRO A 231 15.31 17.23 2.75
C PRO A 231 14.55 18.44 3.33
N SER A 232 14.96 19.68 3.01
CA SER A 232 14.31 20.91 3.46
C SER A 232 12.98 21.21 2.76
N SER A 233 12.63 20.48 1.70
CA SER A 233 11.30 20.59 1.09
C SER A 233 10.24 20.12 2.08
N PRO A 234 9.11 20.83 2.26
CA PRO A 234 8.05 20.41 3.16
C PRO A 234 7.52 19.01 2.81
N SER A 235 7.18 18.19 3.79
CA SER A 235 6.72 16.82 3.52
C SER A 235 5.51 16.78 2.60
N LYS A 236 4.52 17.67 2.78
CA LYS A 236 3.38 17.82 1.85
C LYS A 236 3.82 18.00 0.39
N VAL A 237 4.89 18.77 0.15
CA VAL A 237 5.49 18.92 -1.19
C VAL A 237 6.09 17.61 -1.66
N LYS A 238 6.82 16.89 -0.81
CA LYS A 238 7.36 15.56 -1.14
C LYS A 238 6.22 14.61 -1.55
N TYR A 239 5.15 14.51 -0.75
CA TYR A 239 3.96 13.70 -1.09
C TYR A 239 3.34 14.10 -2.44
N ASP A 240 3.14 15.40 -2.68
CA ASP A 240 2.63 15.93 -3.94
C ASP A 240 3.50 15.57 -5.15
N ILE A 241 4.83 15.74 -5.01
CA ILE A 241 5.80 15.40 -6.05
C ILE A 241 5.75 13.90 -6.35
N PHE A 242 5.68 13.05 -5.32
CA PHE A 242 5.55 11.60 -5.49
C PHE A 242 4.26 11.25 -6.25
N ARG A 243 3.11 11.82 -5.87
CA ARG A 243 1.84 11.56 -6.56
C ARG A 243 1.87 11.99 -8.03
N ARG A 244 2.53 13.10 -8.34
CA ARG A 244 2.64 13.63 -9.72
C ARG A 244 3.59 12.82 -10.60
N ILE A 245 4.71 12.35 -10.04
CA ILE A 245 5.72 11.58 -10.79
C ILE A 245 5.27 10.14 -11.02
N ASN A 246 4.63 9.52 -10.02
CA ASN A 246 4.16 8.13 -10.09
C ASN A 246 2.88 7.97 -10.94
N THR A 247 2.61 8.89 -11.87
CA THR A 247 1.47 8.83 -12.80
C THR A 247 1.71 7.87 -13.97
N GLY A 248 2.97 7.52 -14.26
CA GLY A 248 3.31 6.50 -15.24
C GLY A 248 3.44 5.11 -14.60
N GLY A 249 2.49 4.21 -14.86
CA GLY A 249 2.45 2.87 -14.26
C GLY A 249 1.39 2.74 -13.17
N ARG A 250 1.59 1.87 -12.17
CA ARG A 250 0.70 1.73 -11.00
C ARG A 250 1.06 2.79 -9.95
N PRO A 251 0.20 3.78 -9.66
CA PRO A 251 0.51 4.81 -8.67
C PRO A 251 0.65 4.22 -7.26
N LEU A 252 1.61 4.75 -6.49
CA LEU A 252 1.76 4.44 -5.07
C LEU A 252 0.55 4.99 -4.29
N ASN A 253 0.05 4.24 -3.32
CA ASN A 253 -0.93 4.74 -2.35
C ASN A 253 -0.25 5.60 -1.26
N ASN A 254 -1.07 6.24 -0.43
CA ASN A 254 -0.56 7.14 0.61
C ASN A 254 0.38 6.43 1.60
N GLN A 255 0.07 5.19 2.00
CA GLN A 255 0.94 4.43 2.91
C GLN A 255 2.27 4.02 2.27
N GLU A 256 2.26 3.70 0.97
CA GLU A 256 3.45 3.42 0.18
C GLU A 256 4.33 4.67 0.09
N ILE A 257 3.74 5.85 -0.10
CA ILE A 257 4.50 7.11 -0.09
C ILE A 257 5.04 7.40 1.33
N ARG A 258 4.23 7.24 2.39
CA ARG A 258 4.64 7.45 3.78
C ARG A 258 5.86 6.64 4.11
N ASN A 259 5.81 5.33 3.88
CA ASN A 259 6.91 4.49 4.28
C ASN A 259 8.20 4.85 3.48
N CYS A 260 8.10 5.36 2.23
CA CYS A 260 9.26 5.83 1.46
C CYS A 260 9.92 7.05 2.11
N LEU A 261 9.11 7.94 2.66
CA LEU A 261 9.54 9.17 3.34
C LEU A 261 9.88 8.95 4.83
N THR A 262 9.41 7.84 5.40
CA THR A 262 9.62 7.47 6.80
C THR A 262 11.06 7.04 7.04
N GLY A 263 11.66 7.52 8.14
CA GLY A 263 12.97 7.06 8.59
C GLY A 263 12.99 5.60 9.08
N LYS A 264 14.19 5.01 9.09
CA LYS A 264 14.38 3.57 9.33
C LYS A 264 13.72 3.05 10.62
N GLY A 265 13.76 3.82 11.71
CA GLY A 265 13.24 3.36 13.01
C GLY A 265 11.73 3.15 13.04
N LEU A 266 10.93 4.11 12.59
CA LEU A 266 9.48 3.95 12.48
C LEU A 266 9.11 2.86 11.46
N ARG A 267 9.81 2.80 10.32
CA ARG A 267 9.62 1.75 9.31
C ARG A 267 9.85 0.35 9.88
N ASP A 268 10.93 0.15 10.61
CA ASP A 268 11.25 -1.14 11.23
C ASP A 268 10.24 -1.49 12.34
N ALA A 269 9.76 -0.50 13.10
CA ALA A 269 8.71 -0.69 14.10
C ALA A 269 7.40 -1.18 13.46
N LEU A 270 6.93 -0.52 12.38
CA LEU A 270 5.73 -0.94 11.65
C LEU A 270 5.89 -2.37 11.12
N LYS A 271 7.05 -2.71 10.55
CA LYS A 271 7.35 -4.07 10.09
C LYS A 271 7.33 -5.10 11.23
N GLN A 272 7.84 -4.76 12.41
CA GLN A 272 7.76 -5.63 13.57
C GLN A 272 6.31 -5.86 14.01
N MET A 273 5.53 -4.79 14.13
CA MET A 273 4.12 -4.84 14.55
C MET A 273 3.27 -5.75 13.64
N VAL A 274 3.34 -5.56 12.31
CA VAL A 274 2.54 -6.36 11.37
C VAL A 274 3.00 -7.81 11.27
N ASN A 275 4.22 -8.12 11.70
CA ASN A 275 4.74 -9.48 11.70
C ASN A 275 4.44 -10.26 12.98
N LEU A 276 3.95 -9.60 14.02
CA LEU A 276 3.54 -10.24 15.28
C LEU A 276 2.51 -11.37 15.02
N PRO A 277 2.70 -12.55 15.62
CA PRO A 277 1.71 -13.62 15.57
C PRO A 277 0.34 -13.18 16.08
N GLU A 278 0.31 -12.34 17.12
CA GLU A 278 -0.91 -11.86 17.75
C GLU A 278 -1.71 -10.95 16.82
N PHE A 279 -1.06 -10.06 16.07
CA PHE A 279 -1.74 -9.25 15.05
C PHE A 279 -2.35 -10.13 13.96
N LYS A 280 -1.58 -11.13 13.47
CA LYS A 280 -2.06 -12.07 12.44
C LYS A 280 -3.22 -12.93 12.96
N SER A 281 -3.21 -13.30 14.25
CA SER A 281 -4.27 -14.10 14.87
C SER A 281 -5.53 -13.27 15.14
N ALA A 282 -5.40 -12.12 15.79
CA ALA A 282 -6.52 -11.23 16.13
C ALA A 282 -7.26 -10.72 14.89
N THR A 283 -6.56 -10.49 13.78
CA THR A 283 -7.17 -10.08 12.52
C THR A 283 -7.66 -11.27 11.67
N ASP A 284 -7.47 -12.50 12.15
CA ASP A 284 -7.71 -13.75 11.41
C ASP A 284 -7.13 -13.68 9.99
N ARG A 285 -5.87 -13.22 9.91
CA ARG A 285 -5.05 -13.04 8.69
C ARG A 285 -5.78 -12.32 7.54
N SER A 286 -6.75 -11.47 7.88
CA SER A 286 -7.64 -10.85 6.90
C SER A 286 -7.07 -9.54 6.33
N ILE A 287 -6.09 -8.93 7.01
CA ILE A 287 -5.42 -7.70 6.56
C ILE A 287 -4.23 -8.08 5.69
N LYS A 288 -4.15 -7.50 4.48
CA LYS A 288 -3.13 -7.85 3.50
C LYS A 288 -1.89 -6.98 3.67
N SER A 289 -0.72 -7.56 3.39
CA SER A 289 0.52 -6.79 3.21
C SER A 289 0.62 -6.14 1.82
N THR A 290 -0.26 -6.53 0.91
CA THR A 290 -0.37 -5.92 -0.42
C THR A 290 -0.69 -4.44 -0.27
N ARG A 291 0.15 -3.59 -0.88
CA ARG A 291 0.07 -2.12 -0.76
C ARG A 291 0.15 -1.58 0.68
N MET A 292 0.75 -2.34 1.60
CA MET A 292 1.05 -1.91 2.96
C MET A 292 -0.17 -1.56 3.82
N GLU A 293 -1.33 -2.16 3.53
CA GLU A 293 -2.54 -1.96 4.33
C GLU A 293 -2.34 -2.36 5.81
N ASP A 294 -1.61 -3.45 6.05
CA ASP A 294 -1.21 -3.87 7.39
C ASP A 294 -0.37 -2.82 8.13
N GLN A 295 0.59 -2.20 7.46
CA GLN A 295 1.43 -1.15 8.05
C GLN A 295 0.65 0.14 8.30
N GLU A 296 -0.34 0.47 7.48
CA GLU A 296 -1.27 1.58 7.76
C GLU A 296 -2.04 1.31 9.07
N MET A 297 -2.48 0.09 9.33
CA MET A 297 -3.17 -0.26 10.58
C MET A 297 -2.27 -0.09 11.80
N ALA A 298 -1.03 -0.56 11.71
CA ALA A 298 -0.03 -0.35 12.77
C ALA A 298 0.26 1.15 12.97
N LEU A 299 0.38 1.94 11.90
CA LEU A 299 0.63 3.37 11.96
C LEU A 299 -0.54 4.13 12.60
N ARG A 300 -1.78 3.76 12.27
CA ARG A 300 -2.98 4.31 12.93
C ARG A 300 -2.96 4.02 14.43
N PHE A 301 -2.64 2.79 14.84
CA PHE A 301 -2.50 2.49 16.27
C PHE A 301 -1.48 3.41 16.94
N LEU A 302 -0.28 3.57 16.37
CA LEU A 302 0.77 4.42 16.95
C LEU A 302 0.30 5.87 17.12
N ASN A 303 -0.31 6.44 16.06
CA ASN A 303 -0.82 7.81 16.10
C ASN A 303 -1.92 8.00 17.15
N PHE A 304 -2.97 7.18 17.10
CA PHE A 304 -4.12 7.39 17.97
C PHE A 304 -3.85 6.97 19.41
N TYR A 305 -2.96 6.00 19.65
CA TYR A 305 -2.53 5.68 21.01
C TYR A 305 -1.70 6.82 21.60
N GLU A 306 -0.89 7.54 20.81
CA GLU A 306 -0.20 8.76 21.29
C GLU A 306 -1.20 9.85 21.72
N LEU A 307 -2.28 10.08 20.96
CA LEU A 307 -3.35 11.01 21.35
C LEU A 307 -4.05 10.57 22.64
N TYR A 308 -4.38 9.28 22.72
CA TYR A 308 -5.02 8.69 23.89
C TYR A 308 -4.14 8.75 25.14
N GLU A 309 -2.84 8.45 25.02
CA GLU A 309 -1.89 8.52 26.13
C GLU A 309 -1.76 9.95 26.70
N GLN A 310 -1.89 10.97 25.85
CA GLN A 310 -1.78 12.37 26.25
C GLN A 310 -3.06 12.91 26.90
N ASN A 311 -4.23 12.52 26.37
CA ASN A 311 -5.51 13.17 26.70
C ASN A 311 -6.54 12.25 27.38
N GLY A 312 -6.31 10.94 27.39
CA GLY A 312 -7.30 9.93 27.78
C GLY A 312 -8.44 9.73 26.76
N ASN A 313 -8.36 10.38 25.60
CA ASN A 313 -9.32 10.31 24.50
C ASN A 313 -8.64 10.64 23.16
N ILE A 314 -9.40 10.69 22.07
CA ILE A 314 -8.91 10.97 20.72
C ILE A 314 -9.48 12.27 20.11
N ASP A 315 -9.96 13.22 20.94
CA ASP A 315 -10.67 14.44 20.53
C ASP A 315 -9.83 15.38 19.66
N GLU A 316 -8.50 15.32 19.81
CA GLU A 316 -7.54 16.09 19.03
C GLU A 316 -7.43 15.61 17.57
N TYR A 317 -8.00 14.45 17.22
CA TYR A 317 -8.07 14.02 15.84
C TYR A 317 -8.85 15.05 14.99
N ASN A 318 -8.23 15.53 13.91
CA ASN A 318 -8.76 16.64 13.12
C ASN A 318 -9.78 16.21 12.04
N GLY A 319 -9.92 14.90 11.79
CA GLY A 319 -10.83 14.36 10.77
C GLY A 319 -10.18 14.04 9.43
N TYR A 320 -8.92 14.43 9.22
CA TYR A 320 -8.16 14.23 7.99
C TYR A 320 -7.10 13.16 8.21
N MET A 321 -7.50 11.89 8.07
CA MET A 321 -6.66 10.72 8.34
C MET A 321 -5.31 10.80 7.63
N ASP A 322 -5.30 11.17 6.36
CA ASP A 322 -4.04 11.21 5.60
C ASP A 322 -3.07 12.26 6.15
N VAL A 323 -3.57 13.46 6.45
CA VAL A 323 -2.77 14.53 7.05
C VAL A 323 -2.26 14.11 8.42
N THR A 324 -3.11 13.51 9.25
CA THR A 324 -2.75 13.03 10.59
C THR A 324 -1.63 11.98 10.54
N LEU A 325 -1.70 11.02 9.61
CA LEU A 325 -0.67 9.98 9.48
C LEU A 325 0.62 10.52 8.84
N ASP A 326 0.52 11.49 7.92
CA ASP A 326 1.67 12.19 7.34
C ASP A 326 2.42 12.98 8.43
N GLU A 327 1.71 13.76 9.23
CA GLU A 327 2.27 14.55 10.34
C GLU A 327 2.94 13.66 11.40
N PHE A 328 2.31 12.53 11.74
CA PHE A 328 2.90 11.56 12.65
C PHE A 328 4.18 10.95 12.09
N THR A 329 4.19 10.61 10.80
CA THR A 329 5.35 10.08 10.09
C THR A 329 6.51 11.08 10.12
N ASP A 330 6.24 12.34 9.80
CA ASP A 330 7.23 13.41 9.81
C ASP A 330 7.82 13.63 11.21
N LYS A 331 6.94 13.76 12.22
CA LYS A 331 7.33 13.91 13.63
C LYS A 331 8.26 12.80 14.10
N ASN A 332 8.04 11.58 13.62
CA ASN A 332 8.73 10.37 14.08
C ASN A 332 9.86 9.89 13.16
N THR A 333 10.22 10.65 12.13
CA THR A 333 11.23 10.24 11.13
C THR A 333 12.60 9.97 11.76
N LYS A 334 12.97 10.70 12.81
CA LYS A 334 14.28 10.57 13.48
C LYS A 334 14.29 9.56 14.64
N ASN A 335 13.14 9.04 15.02
CA ASN A 335 13.05 8.12 16.15
C ASN A 335 13.59 6.75 15.76
N SER A 336 14.40 6.15 16.64
CA SER A 336 14.92 4.80 16.45
C SER A 336 13.84 3.76 16.78
N VAL A 337 14.05 2.51 16.37
CA VAL A 337 13.11 1.42 16.67
C VAL A 337 12.92 1.23 18.19
N GLN A 338 13.94 1.51 19.00
CA GLN A 338 13.88 1.41 20.46
C GLN A 338 12.84 2.35 21.07
N TYR A 339 12.63 3.54 20.48
CA TYR A 339 11.57 4.45 20.90
C TYR A 339 10.19 3.79 20.82
N PHE A 340 10.00 2.90 19.85
CA PHE A 340 8.72 2.22 19.60
C PHE A 340 8.53 0.92 20.39
N GLU A 341 9.53 0.40 21.12
CA GLU A 341 9.43 -0.91 21.82
C GLU A 341 8.26 -0.98 22.79
N LYS A 342 7.98 0.11 23.52
CA LYS A 342 6.81 0.24 24.40
C LYS A 342 5.52 0.09 23.59
N TYR A 343 5.38 0.83 22.51
CA TYR A 343 4.19 0.83 21.66
C TYR A 343 3.98 -0.50 20.93
N ILE A 344 5.07 -1.18 20.51
CA ILE A 344 5.02 -2.53 19.94
C ILE A 344 4.46 -3.53 20.97
N SER A 345 4.89 -3.42 22.24
CA SER A 345 4.41 -4.26 23.32
C SER A 345 2.94 -4.03 23.63
N LEU A 346 2.52 -2.77 23.70
CA LEU A 346 1.12 -2.36 23.88
C LEU A 346 0.24 -2.84 22.72
N PHE A 347 0.71 -2.72 21.49
CA PHE A 347 0.02 -3.23 20.31
C PHE A 347 -0.16 -4.75 20.38
N SER A 348 0.91 -5.49 20.71
CA SER A 348 0.83 -6.95 20.91
C SER A 348 -0.21 -7.30 21.97
N ASN A 349 -0.20 -6.59 23.11
CA ASN A 349 -1.14 -6.81 24.20
C ASN A 349 -2.60 -6.52 23.79
N ALA A 350 -2.83 -5.42 23.06
CA ALA A 350 -4.13 -5.09 22.49
C ALA A 350 -4.66 -6.21 21.57
N MET A 351 -3.80 -6.78 20.72
CA MET A 351 -4.18 -7.88 19.84
C MET A 351 -4.56 -9.13 20.63
N LYS A 352 -3.80 -9.48 21.69
CA LYS A 352 -4.13 -10.61 22.58
C LYS A 352 -5.48 -10.41 23.28
N ASN A 353 -5.75 -9.20 23.75
CA ASN A 353 -7.00 -8.87 24.41
C ASN A 353 -8.18 -8.88 23.44
N ALA A 354 -8.02 -8.31 22.25
CA ALA A 354 -9.05 -8.32 21.21
C ALA A 354 -9.38 -9.75 20.77
N GLU A 355 -8.37 -10.58 20.55
CA GLU A 355 -8.57 -12.00 20.22
C GLU A 355 -9.31 -12.74 21.33
N TYR A 356 -8.93 -12.55 22.59
CA TYR A 356 -9.54 -13.27 23.70
C TYR A 356 -10.96 -12.80 24.03
N LEU A 357 -11.19 -11.49 24.09
CA LEU A 357 -12.46 -10.90 24.52
C LEU A 357 -13.51 -10.86 23.40
N ILE A 358 -13.08 -10.72 22.14
CA ILE A 358 -13.98 -10.54 20.98
C ILE A 358 -13.93 -11.77 20.05
N GLY A 359 -12.83 -12.51 20.02
CA GLY A 359 -12.63 -13.67 19.14
C GLY A 359 -11.99 -13.28 17.82
N SER A 360 -10.99 -14.04 17.36
CA SER A 360 -10.26 -13.78 16.11
C SER A 360 -11.17 -13.63 14.88
N ARG A 361 -12.25 -14.42 14.80
CA ARG A 361 -13.25 -14.37 13.72
C ARG A 361 -14.02 -13.04 13.68
N TYR A 362 -14.16 -12.36 14.81
CA TYR A 362 -15.08 -11.23 14.99
C TYR A 362 -14.38 -9.92 15.33
N ALA A 363 -13.17 -9.98 15.91
CA ALA A 363 -12.40 -8.82 16.30
C ALA A 363 -12.24 -7.84 15.13
N PHE A 364 -12.45 -6.56 15.43
CA PHE A 364 -12.35 -5.43 14.50
C PHE A 364 -13.32 -5.48 13.32
N ARG A 365 -14.45 -6.18 13.43
CA ARG A 365 -15.44 -6.31 12.36
C ARG A 365 -16.78 -5.75 12.79
N LYS A 366 -17.49 -5.17 11.82
CA LYS A 366 -18.86 -4.69 12.02
C LYS A 366 -19.81 -5.90 12.04
N ILE A 367 -19.97 -6.51 13.21
CA ILE A 367 -20.83 -7.67 13.44
C ILE A 367 -22.18 -7.25 14.00
N GLN A 368 -23.24 -7.94 13.59
CA GLN A 368 -24.58 -7.91 14.19
C GLN A 368 -24.92 -9.29 14.78
N LEU A 369 -26.05 -9.45 15.46
CA LEU A 369 -26.41 -10.73 16.11
C LEU A 369 -26.54 -11.87 15.10
N LYS A 370 -26.98 -11.58 13.86
CA LYS A 370 -26.99 -12.58 12.79
C LYS A 370 -25.59 -13.07 12.40
N ASP A 371 -24.54 -12.27 12.60
CA ASP A 371 -23.18 -12.56 12.11
C ASP A 371 -22.38 -13.47 13.06
N ILE A 372 -22.89 -13.70 14.28
CA ILE A 372 -22.27 -14.58 15.28
C ILE A 372 -22.81 -16.02 15.22
N GLU A 373 -23.80 -16.28 14.35
CA GLU A 373 -24.33 -17.63 14.11
C GLU A 373 -23.28 -18.52 13.39
N PRO A 374 -23.27 -19.85 13.62
CA PRO A 374 -22.19 -20.73 13.14
C PRO A 374 -21.94 -20.68 11.62
N ASP A 375 -23.00 -20.51 10.83
CA ASP A 375 -22.97 -20.55 9.36
C ASP A 375 -22.83 -19.16 8.72
N SER A 376 -22.73 -18.09 9.52
CA SER A 376 -22.69 -16.74 9.00
C SER A 376 -21.35 -16.38 8.38
N TYR A 377 -21.41 -15.63 7.27
CA TYR A 377 -20.23 -15.16 6.57
C TYR A 377 -19.39 -14.25 7.46
N LYS A 378 -18.07 -14.41 7.36
CA LYS A 378 -17.13 -13.57 8.08
C LYS A 378 -17.15 -12.16 7.50
N GLN A 379 -17.43 -11.18 8.35
CA GLN A 379 -17.43 -9.77 7.99
C GLN A 379 -16.01 -9.24 7.72
N LEU A 380 -15.90 -8.16 6.97
CA LEU A 380 -14.63 -7.50 6.69
C LEU A 380 -14.12 -6.71 7.90
N ILE A 381 -12.80 -6.54 7.98
CA ILE A 381 -12.17 -5.67 8.99
C ILE A 381 -12.63 -4.23 8.75
N ASN A 382 -13.09 -3.59 9.81
CA ASN A 382 -13.47 -2.19 9.84
C ASN A 382 -12.35 -1.37 10.50
N LYS A 383 -11.78 -0.40 9.78
CA LYS A 383 -10.64 0.39 10.25
C LYS A 383 -10.96 1.20 11.52
N ALA A 384 -12.20 1.71 11.66
CA ALA A 384 -12.61 2.45 12.86
C ALA A 384 -12.65 1.53 14.09
N LEU A 385 -13.27 0.35 13.96
CA LEU A 385 -13.25 -0.65 15.04
C LEU A 385 -11.84 -1.12 15.35
N PHE A 386 -10.98 -1.28 14.35
CA PHE A 386 -9.57 -1.61 14.59
C PHE A 386 -8.89 -0.56 15.47
N VAL A 387 -8.96 0.71 15.09
CA VAL A 387 -8.35 1.81 15.84
C VAL A 387 -8.90 1.88 17.26
N CYS A 388 -10.22 1.98 17.42
CA CYS A 388 -10.84 2.15 18.75
C CYS A 388 -10.58 0.95 19.66
N CYS A 389 -10.79 -0.29 19.19
CA CYS A 389 -10.55 -1.48 20.01
C CYS A 389 -9.07 -1.64 20.36
N SER A 390 -8.15 -1.40 19.42
CA SER A 390 -6.72 -1.60 19.68
C SER A 390 -6.18 -0.62 20.72
N ILE A 391 -6.66 0.62 20.76
CA ILE A 391 -6.27 1.60 21.78
C ILE A 391 -6.85 1.22 23.14
N LEU A 392 -8.17 1.03 23.20
CA LEU A 392 -8.88 0.79 24.46
C LEU A 392 -8.44 -0.50 25.14
N LEU A 393 -8.02 -1.51 24.38
CA LEU A 393 -7.58 -2.80 24.91
C LEU A 393 -6.07 -2.87 25.18
N ALA A 394 -5.29 -1.83 24.86
CA ALA A 394 -3.83 -1.87 24.97
C ALA A 394 -3.31 -1.95 26.41
N ASP A 395 -3.98 -1.28 27.35
CA ASP A 395 -3.49 -1.12 28.74
C ASP A 395 -4.00 -2.20 29.71
N TYR A 396 -4.92 -3.06 29.27
CA TYR A 396 -5.42 -4.17 30.06
C TYR A 396 -4.40 -5.31 30.10
N ASP A 397 -3.85 -5.65 31.26
CA ASP A 397 -2.96 -6.81 31.43
C ASP A 397 -3.67 -8.11 30.97
N ASN A 398 -3.11 -8.79 29.96
CA ASN A 398 -3.77 -9.94 29.33
C ASN A 398 -3.98 -11.12 30.28
N ASP A 399 -3.07 -11.34 31.22
CA ASP A 399 -3.19 -12.44 32.19
C ASP A 399 -4.34 -12.19 33.17
N LYS A 400 -4.52 -10.95 33.63
CA LYS A 400 -5.70 -10.55 34.41
C LYS A 400 -6.99 -10.69 33.61
N ILE A 401 -6.99 -10.23 32.36
CA ILE A 401 -8.16 -10.36 31.48
C ILE A 401 -8.61 -11.82 31.35
N ARG A 402 -7.68 -12.72 31.04
CA ARG A 402 -7.94 -14.17 30.90
C ARG A 402 -8.40 -14.83 32.20
N LYS A 403 -8.01 -14.28 33.34
CA LYS A 403 -8.40 -14.81 34.66
C LYS A 403 -9.78 -14.34 35.09
N LEU A 404 -10.17 -13.12 34.72
CA LEU A 404 -11.37 -12.45 35.24
C LEU A 404 -12.56 -12.50 34.27
N ASN A 405 -12.32 -12.74 32.98
CA ASN A 405 -13.33 -12.71 31.94
C ASN A 405 -13.40 -14.06 31.21
N GLU A 406 -14.55 -14.34 30.60
CA GLU A 406 -14.71 -15.48 29.72
C GLU A 406 -14.21 -15.15 28.31
N GLU A 407 -13.82 -16.17 27.55
CA GLU A 407 -13.48 -16.01 26.13
C GLU A 407 -14.71 -15.53 25.35
N ASN A 408 -14.52 -14.60 24.41
CA ASN A 408 -15.57 -13.98 23.60
C ASN A 408 -16.64 -13.20 24.40
N ALA A 409 -16.33 -12.80 25.65
CA ALA A 409 -17.27 -12.08 26.52
C ALA A 409 -17.81 -10.77 25.93
N LEU A 410 -17.10 -10.12 25.00
CA LEU A 410 -17.53 -8.87 24.37
C LEU A 410 -18.21 -9.08 23.01
N THR A 411 -18.13 -10.26 22.41
CA THR A 411 -18.60 -10.50 21.03
C THR A 411 -20.09 -10.20 20.88
N GLY A 412 -20.92 -10.81 21.73
CA GLY A 412 -22.38 -10.59 21.70
C GLY A 412 -22.78 -9.16 22.08
N LEU A 413 -22.04 -8.54 23.02
CA LEU A 413 -22.30 -7.17 23.47
C LEU A 413 -21.99 -6.14 22.37
N ILE A 414 -20.88 -6.31 21.64
CA ILE A 414 -20.54 -5.47 20.51
C ILE A 414 -21.56 -5.65 19.38
N ALA A 415 -21.95 -6.90 19.08
CA ALA A 415 -22.96 -7.19 18.06
C ALA A 415 -24.31 -6.51 18.37
N ASP A 416 -24.80 -6.67 19.59
CA ASP A 416 -26.05 -6.04 20.06
C ASP A 416 -25.94 -4.51 20.02
N LYS A 417 -24.81 -3.96 20.47
CA LYS A 417 -24.59 -2.51 20.46
C LYS A 417 -24.58 -1.94 19.05
N ILE A 418 -23.93 -2.61 18.08
CA ILE A 418 -23.93 -2.18 16.67
C ILE A 418 -25.33 -2.32 16.07
N GLU A 419 -26.08 -3.36 16.39
CA GLU A 419 -27.42 -3.59 15.84
C GLU A 419 -28.46 -2.58 16.35
N ASN A 420 -28.40 -2.21 17.63
CA ASN A 420 -29.38 -1.33 18.25
C ASN A 420 -29.01 0.16 18.21
N ASP A 421 -27.75 0.49 17.89
CA ASP A 421 -27.28 1.86 17.80
C ASP A 421 -27.16 2.31 16.33
N ASN A 422 -28.23 2.93 15.82
CA ASN A 422 -28.30 3.40 14.44
C ASN A 422 -27.16 4.38 14.08
N HIS A 423 -26.70 5.18 15.04
CA HIS A 423 -25.59 6.12 14.81
C HIS A 423 -24.27 5.38 14.67
N LEU A 424 -24.00 4.42 15.57
CA LEU A 424 -22.81 3.59 15.48
C LEU A 424 -22.81 2.80 14.15
N LEU A 425 -23.91 2.14 13.81
CA LEU A 425 -24.02 1.38 12.57
C LEU A 425 -23.77 2.25 11.35
N TYR A 426 -24.32 3.46 11.32
CA TYR A 426 -24.07 4.43 10.25
C TYR A 426 -22.59 4.82 10.17
N TYR A 427 -21.97 5.19 11.29
CA TYR A 427 -20.57 5.62 11.32
C TYR A 427 -19.57 4.51 11.02
N LEU A 428 -19.93 3.26 11.29
CA LEU A 428 -19.14 2.08 10.89
C LEU A 428 -19.40 1.68 9.43
N SER A 429 -20.41 2.25 8.77
CA SER A 429 -20.75 1.92 7.38
C SER A 429 -20.26 2.96 6.37
N TYR A 430 -20.22 4.25 6.75
CA TYR A 430 -19.90 5.34 5.82
C TYR A 430 -18.88 6.30 6.41
N GLY A 431 -17.84 6.64 5.64
CA GLY A 431 -16.86 7.67 6.04
C GLY A 431 -16.11 7.32 7.32
N THR A 432 -15.71 6.05 7.48
CA THR A 432 -15.14 5.50 8.74
C THR A 432 -13.87 6.22 9.24
N ASN A 433 -13.23 7.03 8.39
CA ASN A 433 -12.09 7.87 8.73
C ASN A 433 -12.48 9.24 9.32
N GLY A 434 -13.75 9.65 9.25
CA GLY A 434 -14.19 10.97 9.69
C GLY A 434 -14.04 11.18 11.19
N LYS A 435 -13.84 12.45 11.60
CA LYS A 435 -13.71 12.82 13.03
C LYS A 435 -14.90 12.31 13.84
N ALA A 436 -16.11 12.68 13.45
CA ALA A 436 -17.33 12.30 14.16
C ALA A 436 -17.47 10.77 14.30
N ASN A 437 -17.12 10.03 13.25
CA ASN A 437 -17.18 8.57 13.22
C ASN A 437 -16.25 7.95 14.27
N LEU A 438 -14.97 8.35 14.27
CA LEU A 438 -14.00 7.79 15.20
C LEU A 438 -14.29 8.19 16.64
N LEU A 439 -14.64 9.46 16.89
CA LEU A 439 -14.96 9.93 18.25
C LEU A 439 -16.17 9.18 18.81
N TYR A 440 -17.26 9.07 18.05
CA TYR A 440 -18.45 8.38 18.49
C TYR A 440 -18.20 6.87 18.70
N THR A 441 -17.49 6.23 17.77
CA THR A 441 -17.11 4.81 17.89
C THR A 441 -16.27 4.58 19.13
N PHE A 442 -15.31 5.46 19.39
CA PHE A 442 -14.44 5.40 20.57
C PHE A 442 -15.26 5.54 21.86
N GLU A 443 -16.09 6.57 22.00
CA GLU A 443 -16.91 6.82 23.19
C GLU A 443 -17.84 5.64 23.51
N VAL A 444 -18.49 5.10 22.48
CA VAL A 444 -19.40 3.96 22.63
C VAL A 444 -18.65 2.70 23.08
N LEU A 445 -17.51 2.40 22.46
CA LEU A 445 -16.73 1.22 22.82
C LEU A 445 -16.05 1.37 24.19
N ASP A 446 -15.56 2.56 24.52
CA ASP A 446 -14.95 2.85 25.84
C ASP A 446 -15.97 2.61 26.96
N THR A 447 -17.16 3.19 26.81
CA THR A 447 -18.27 2.97 27.77
C THR A 447 -18.64 1.50 27.89
N LEU A 448 -18.72 0.78 26.76
CA LEU A 448 -19.03 -0.64 26.72
C LEU A 448 -17.95 -1.47 27.41
N PHE A 449 -16.67 -1.17 27.17
CA PHE A 449 -15.54 -1.91 27.72
C PHE A 449 -15.40 -1.65 29.22
N GLN A 450 -15.46 -0.40 29.66
CA GLN A 450 -15.41 -0.05 31.09
C GLN A 450 -16.53 -0.72 31.91
N SER A 451 -17.71 -0.90 31.31
CA SER A 451 -18.86 -1.49 32.00
C SER A 451 -18.83 -3.02 32.06
N ASN A 452 -18.12 -3.68 31.13
CA ASN A 452 -18.24 -5.13 30.94
C ASN A 452 -16.92 -5.91 31.10
N ILE A 453 -15.76 -5.24 30.97
CA ILE A 453 -14.46 -5.87 31.23
C ILE A 453 -14.21 -5.86 32.74
N LYS A 454 -14.05 -7.04 33.31
CA LYS A 454 -13.59 -7.21 34.69
C LYS A 454 -12.07 -7.06 34.73
N TYR A 455 -11.55 -6.11 35.49
CA TYR A 455 -10.11 -5.80 35.56
C TYR A 455 -9.60 -5.52 36.97
#